data_AF-A0A940IHJ5-F1
#
_entry.id   AF-A0A940IHJ5-F1
#
_cell.length_a   1.000
_cell.length_b   1.000
_cell.length_c   1.000
_cell.angle_alpha   90.00
_cell.angle_beta   90.00
_cell.angle_gamma   90.00
#
_symmetry.space_group_name_H-M   'P 1'
#
loop_
_entity.id
_entity.type
_entity.pdbx_description
1 polymer ?
#
loop_
_entity_poly.entity_id
_entity_poly.type
_entity_poly.pdbx_seq_one_letter_code
_entity_poly.pdbx_strand_id
1 'polypeptide(L)'
;MSTTRTQVVKFLKQGEKGERGATLRGPQAWSDCIVGYAFQAGVSGDEWKDVVLYNGNYYSCKKSHAKTASNYPGSTTDRNNGYWQLGDKIELVATKILLATYALVENLGVTAIEMKDSSGKVLFQAKDGKVTCRTGDFEDVSVTGNLTVAQLRYKANVVTDGKLGCSFVYGSGSCVLPSLAEGEFMRVVVFNPQITKTYMPMTLTGESPADRFLSESGDYFRDQETSIVLVGWYELIGYNNGGGTLWLYQTIRSDM
;
A
#
# COMPACT_ATOMS: atom_id res chain seq x y z
N MET A 1 -29.74 71.48 -29.28
CA MET A 1 -30.80 70.45 -29.23
C MET A 1 -30.36 69.40 -28.21
N SER A 2 -31.07 69.29 -27.09
CA SER A 2 -30.78 68.30 -26.05
C SER A 2 -31.56 67.03 -26.36
N THR A 3 -30.86 65.90 -26.48
CA THR A 3 -31.48 64.61 -26.80
C THR A 3 -31.76 63.87 -25.50
N THR A 4 -33.02 63.77 -25.11
CA THR A 4 -33.44 62.95 -23.96
C THR A 4 -33.55 61.48 -24.39
N ARG A 5 -32.84 60.58 -23.70
CA ARG A 5 -32.84 59.15 -24.00
C ARG A 5 -33.61 58.41 -22.91
N THR A 6 -34.78 57.88 -23.25
CA THR A 6 -35.57 57.03 -22.33
C THR A 6 -34.97 55.64 -22.26
N GLN A 7 -34.64 55.16 -21.05
CA GLN A 7 -34.25 53.78 -20.79
C GLN A 7 -35.30 53.10 -19.92
N VAL A 8 -35.73 51.91 -20.31
CA VAL A 8 -36.66 51.08 -19.53
C VAL A 8 -35.84 50.11 -18.69
N VAL A 9 -35.88 50.27 -17.36
CA VAL A 9 -35.27 49.33 -16.41
C VAL A 9 -36.29 48.24 -16.10
N LYS A 10 -36.03 47.01 -16.54
CA LYS A 10 -36.84 45.83 -16.19
C LYS A 10 -36.36 45.29 -14.84
N PHE A 11 -37.13 45.49 -13.78
CA PHE A 11 -36.87 44.82 -12.51
C PHE A 11 -37.26 43.34 -12.62
N LEU A 12 -36.29 42.44 -12.52
CA LEU A 12 -36.57 41.01 -12.32
C LEU A 12 -37.07 40.85 -10.89
N LYS A 13 -38.29 40.33 -10.70
CA LYS A 13 -38.71 39.88 -9.36
C LYS A 13 -37.75 38.79 -8.93
N GLN A 14 -37.11 38.96 -7.78
CA GLN A 14 -36.38 37.88 -7.13
C GLN A 14 -37.37 36.74 -6.90
N GLY A 15 -37.15 35.60 -7.57
CA GLY A 15 -37.99 34.42 -7.39
C GLY A 15 -38.02 34.02 -5.92
N GLU A 16 -39.14 33.46 -5.46
CA GLU A 16 -39.22 32.89 -4.12
C GLU A 16 -38.05 31.91 -3.93
N LYS A 17 -37.33 32.06 -2.81
CA LYS A 17 -36.29 31.10 -2.44
C LYS A 17 -36.99 29.75 -2.29
N GLY A 18 -36.68 28.80 -3.17
CA GLY A 18 -37.23 27.44 -3.08
C GLY A 18 -37.02 26.90 -1.66
N GLU A 19 -38.01 26.16 -1.15
CA GLU A 19 -37.90 25.51 0.16
C GLU A 19 -36.62 24.66 0.19
N ARG A 20 -35.91 24.69 1.32
CA ARG A 20 -34.77 23.81 1.53
C ARG A 20 -35.30 22.38 1.54
N GLY A 21 -35.02 21.62 0.47
CA GLY A 21 -35.38 20.21 0.39
C GLY A 21 -34.75 19.40 1.52
N ALA A 22 -35.36 18.25 1.84
CA ALA A 22 -34.89 17.35 2.87
C ALA A 22 -33.46 16.84 2.60
N THR A 23 -32.70 16.58 3.66
CA THR A 23 -31.33 16.07 3.56
C THR A 23 -31.34 14.56 3.30
N LEU A 24 -30.51 14.06 2.40
CA LEU A 24 -30.43 12.62 2.15
C LEU A 24 -29.88 11.88 3.39
N ARG A 25 -30.54 10.79 3.81
CA ARG A 25 -30.12 9.94 4.94
C ARG A 25 -30.09 8.47 4.52
N GLY A 26 -28.95 7.79 4.73
CA GLY A 26 -28.69 6.44 4.20
C GLY A 26 -27.74 6.45 2.99
N PRO A 27 -27.53 5.33 2.27
CA PRO A 27 -28.24 4.06 2.40
C PRO A 27 -27.75 3.18 3.55
N GLN A 28 -28.64 2.86 4.48
CA GLN A 28 -28.43 1.80 5.48
C GLN A 28 -29.00 0.46 4.96
N ALA A 29 -28.46 -0.69 5.38
CA ALA A 29 -29.07 -1.96 5.01
C ALA A 29 -30.47 -2.05 5.66
N TRP A 30 -31.48 -2.48 4.90
CA TRP A 30 -32.84 -2.57 5.44
C TRP A 30 -32.89 -3.49 6.67
N SER A 31 -32.08 -4.54 6.71
CA SER A 31 -31.93 -5.46 7.85
C SER A 31 -31.53 -4.75 9.15
N ASP A 32 -30.68 -3.72 9.05
CA ASP A 32 -30.02 -3.10 10.19
C ASP A 32 -30.87 -2.00 10.83
N CYS A 33 -31.89 -1.51 10.10
CA CYS A 33 -32.88 -0.60 10.67
C CYS A 33 -33.71 -1.31 11.75
N ILE A 34 -33.91 -0.70 12.91
CA ILE A 34 -34.79 -1.27 13.94
C ILE A 34 -36.26 -1.22 13.52
N VAL A 35 -37.09 -2.17 14.00
CA VAL A 35 -38.54 -2.07 13.86
C VAL A 35 -39.02 -0.78 14.54
N GLY A 36 -39.94 -0.05 13.90
CA GLY A 36 -40.38 1.27 14.35
C GLY A 36 -39.52 2.44 13.85
N TYR A 37 -38.39 2.20 13.16
CA TYR A 37 -37.60 3.27 12.53
C TYR A 37 -38.47 4.11 11.59
N ALA A 38 -38.50 5.43 11.78
CA ALA A 38 -39.35 6.35 11.02
C ALA A 38 -38.64 6.82 9.73
N PHE A 39 -38.95 6.17 8.62
CA PHE A 39 -38.49 6.58 7.30
C PHE A 39 -39.28 7.81 6.81
N GLN A 40 -38.57 8.76 6.20
CA GLN A 40 -39.11 9.99 5.64
C GLN A 40 -38.92 10.03 4.12
N ALA A 41 -39.95 10.52 3.42
CA ALA A 41 -39.98 10.58 1.95
C ALA A 41 -39.22 11.79 1.39
N GLY A 42 -38.88 12.76 2.24
CA GLY A 42 -38.24 14.00 1.86
C GLY A 42 -39.19 14.99 1.21
N VAL A 43 -40.46 15.01 1.65
CA VAL A 43 -41.46 16.01 1.23
C VAL A 43 -41.31 17.30 2.04
N SER A 44 -42.06 18.35 1.70
CA SER A 44 -42.01 19.63 2.45
C SER A 44 -42.29 19.39 3.94
N GLY A 45 -41.38 19.86 4.79
CA GLY A 45 -41.41 19.65 6.25
C GLY A 45 -40.64 18.42 6.76
N ASP A 46 -40.22 17.50 5.89
CA ASP A 46 -39.31 16.41 6.28
C ASP A 46 -37.88 16.93 6.45
N GLU A 47 -37.21 16.47 7.50
CA GLU A 47 -35.79 16.74 7.71
C GLU A 47 -34.94 15.87 6.78
N TRP A 48 -35.41 14.66 6.48
CA TRP A 48 -34.67 13.61 5.78
C TRP A 48 -35.39 13.05 4.56
N LYS A 49 -34.61 12.64 3.56
CA LYS A 49 -35.03 11.71 2.50
C LYS A 49 -34.30 10.39 2.72
N ASP A 50 -35.01 9.38 3.18
CA ASP A 50 -34.39 8.10 3.54
C ASP A 50 -34.13 7.19 2.35
N VAL A 51 -33.00 6.49 2.39
CA VAL A 51 -32.63 5.46 1.42
C VAL A 51 -32.18 4.20 2.14
N VAL A 52 -32.55 3.02 1.62
CA VAL A 52 -32.12 1.71 2.13
C VAL A 52 -31.51 0.84 1.04
N LEU A 53 -30.66 -0.10 1.46
CA LEU A 53 -30.15 -1.20 0.62
C LEU A 53 -30.94 -2.48 0.94
N TYR A 54 -31.55 -3.09 -0.08
CA TYR A 54 -32.26 -4.37 0.04
C TYR A 54 -32.06 -5.21 -1.22
N ASN A 55 -31.65 -6.48 -1.05
CA ASN A 55 -31.35 -7.41 -2.16
C ASN A 55 -30.48 -6.79 -3.27
N GLY A 56 -29.38 -6.13 -2.89
CA GLY A 56 -28.42 -5.52 -3.81
C GLY A 56 -28.91 -4.25 -4.53
N ASN A 57 -30.10 -3.76 -4.23
CA ASN A 57 -30.68 -2.58 -4.87
C ASN A 57 -30.90 -1.45 -3.85
N TYR A 58 -30.73 -0.22 -4.31
CA TYR A 58 -31.03 0.98 -3.54
C TYR A 58 -32.49 1.37 -3.70
N TYR A 59 -33.15 1.69 -2.59
CA TYR A 59 -34.54 2.15 -2.59
C TYR A 59 -34.66 3.46 -1.82
N SER A 60 -35.27 4.47 -2.43
CA SER A 60 -35.65 5.70 -1.73
C SER A 60 -37.04 5.54 -1.12
N CYS A 61 -37.21 6.05 0.08
CA CYS A 61 -38.53 6.19 0.69
C CYS A 61 -39.34 7.17 -0.16
N LYS A 62 -40.47 6.70 -0.67
CA LYS A 62 -41.42 7.49 -1.46
C LYS A 62 -42.57 8.01 -0.59
N LYS A 63 -42.86 7.31 0.51
CA LYS A 63 -43.92 7.66 1.45
C LYS A 63 -43.47 7.36 2.87
N SER A 64 -43.48 8.37 3.73
CA SER A 64 -43.02 8.27 5.12
C SER A 64 -43.79 7.18 5.88
N HIS A 65 -43.06 6.33 6.61
CA HIS A 65 -43.62 5.18 7.32
C HIS A 65 -42.67 4.67 8.41
N ALA A 66 -43.22 3.93 9.37
CA ALA A 66 -42.41 3.19 10.34
C ALA A 66 -42.03 1.81 9.78
N LYS A 67 -40.78 1.38 10.02
CA LYS A 67 -40.36 0.02 9.66
C LYS A 67 -41.22 -1.03 10.38
N THR A 68 -41.68 -2.04 9.63
CA THR A 68 -42.24 -3.29 10.17
C THR A 68 -41.47 -4.47 9.58
N ALA A 69 -41.74 -5.69 10.07
CA ALA A 69 -41.13 -6.89 9.47
C ALA A 69 -41.61 -7.13 8.02
N SER A 70 -42.76 -6.58 7.63
CA SER A 70 -43.46 -6.93 6.39
C SER A 70 -43.38 -5.87 5.29
N ASN A 71 -42.78 -4.70 5.54
CA ASN A 71 -42.73 -3.57 4.60
C ASN A 71 -41.34 -3.33 3.97
N TYR A 72 -40.54 -4.40 3.83
CA TYR A 72 -39.30 -4.35 3.07
C TYR A 72 -39.56 -3.97 1.60
N PRO A 73 -38.58 -3.35 0.91
CA PRO A 73 -38.71 -2.98 -0.49
C PRO A 73 -39.11 -4.16 -1.38
N GLY A 74 -40.17 -4.00 -2.17
CA GLY A 74 -40.72 -5.02 -3.05
C GLY A 74 -41.69 -6.01 -2.41
N SER A 75 -41.91 -5.95 -1.09
CA SER A 75 -42.92 -6.77 -0.38
C SER A 75 -44.35 -6.46 -0.85
N THR A 76 -45.30 -7.36 -0.55
CA THR A 76 -46.73 -7.09 -0.77
C THR A 76 -47.20 -5.84 -0.02
N THR A 77 -46.73 -5.64 1.22
CA THR A 77 -47.06 -4.46 2.02
C THR A 77 -46.52 -3.18 1.38
N ASP A 78 -45.28 -3.19 0.90
CA ASP A 78 -44.70 -2.07 0.15
C ASP A 78 -45.50 -1.77 -1.12
N ARG A 79 -45.74 -2.79 -1.97
CA ARG A 79 -46.46 -2.60 -3.24
C ARG A 79 -47.87 -2.03 -3.05
N ASN A 80 -48.58 -2.47 -2.01
CA ASN A 80 -49.93 -1.98 -1.71
C ASN A 80 -49.92 -0.53 -1.18
N ASN A 81 -48.86 -0.10 -0.50
CA ASN A 81 -48.79 1.22 0.14
C ASN A 81 -47.92 2.24 -0.60
N GLY A 82 -47.09 1.78 -1.55
CA GLY A 82 -46.12 2.59 -2.30
C GLY A 82 -45.03 3.19 -1.43
N TYR A 83 -44.43 2.41 -0.51
CA TYR A 83 -43.44 2.94 0.43
C TYR A 83 -42.08 3.20 -0.20
N TRP A 84 -41.65 2.35 -1.12
CA TRP A 84 -40.32 2.39 -1.71
C TRP A 84 -40.38 2.63 -3.22
N GLN A 85 -39.36 3.29 -3.74
CA GLN A 85 -39.07 3.36 -5.17
C GLN A 85 -37.60 2.98 -5.40
N LEU A 86 -37.30 2.32 -6.51
CA LEU A 86 -35.92 2.06 -6.89
C LEU A 86 -35.18 3.39 -7.03
N GLY A 87 -34.08 3.56 -6.31
CA GLY A 87 -33.28 4.78 -6.36
C GLY A 87 -32.48 4.88 -7.66
N ASP A 88 -32.24 6.11 -8.13
CA ASP A 88 -31.35 6.35 -9.26
C ASP A 88 -29.92 5.92 -8.89
N LYS A 89 -29.35 5.01 -9.69
CA LYS A 89 -28.14 4.23 -9.36
C LYS A 89 -26.86 5.04 -9.16
N ILE A 90 -26.81 6.31 -9.59
CA ILE A 90 -25.55 7.08 -9.72
C ILE A 90 -25.20 7.90 -8.47
N GLU A 91 -26.17 8.56 -7.82
CA GLU A 91 -25.87 9.46 -6.68
C GLU A 91 -25.58 8.70 -5.37
N LEU A 92 -26.14 7.50 -5.21
CA LEU A 92 -26.05 6.72 -3.97
C LEU A 92 -24.79 5.86 -3.87
N VAL A 93 -24.23 5.45 -5.01
CA VAL A 93 -22.97 4.68 -5.08
C VAL A 93 -21.76 5.57 -4.79
N ALA A 94 -21.75 6.81 -5.31
CA ALA A 94 -20.68 7.78 -5.08
C ALA A 94 -20.55 8.16 -3.59
N THR A 95 -21.68 8.33 -2.90
CA THR A 95 -21.71 8.73 -1.49
C THR A 95 -21.10 7.65 -0.56
N LYS A 96 -21.34 6.36 -0.84
CA LYS A 96 -20.76 5.26 -0.04
C LYS A 96 -19.26 5.06 -0.25
N ILE A 97 -18.75 5.24 -1.46
CA ILE A 97 -17.31 5.20 -1.73
C ILE A 97 -16.61 6.38 -1.03
N LEU A 98 -17.24 7.56 -1.03
CA LEU A 98 -16.68 8.77 -0.41
C LEU A 98 -16.62 8.71 1.13
N LEU A 99 -17.53 7.96 1.76
CA LEU A 99 -17.66 7.86 3.22
C LEU A 99 -17.05 6.59 3.83
N ALA A 100 -16.52 5.68 3.01
CA ALA A 100 -15.90 4.47 3.52
C ALA A 100 -14.54 4.78 4.16
N THR A 101 -14.41 4.53 5.47
CA THR A 101 -13.11 4.56 6.17
C THR A 101 -12.13 3.54 5.58
N TYR A 102 -12.66 2.47 5.00
CA TYR A 102 -11.92 1.44 4.31
C TYR A 102 -12.78 0.89 3.17
N ALA A 103 -12.22 0.85 1.96
CA ALA A 103 -12.85 0.23 0.80
C ALA A 103 -11.90 -0.85 0.27
N LEU A 104 -12.39 -2.09 0.18
CA LEU A 104 -11.75 -3.14 -0.57
C LEU A 104 -12.28 -3.09 -2.00
N VAL A 105 -11.42 -2.78 -2.96
CA VAL A 105 -11.80 -2.69 -4.38
C VAL A 105 -10.96 -3.68 -5.18
N GLU A 106 -11.62 -4.68 -5.74
CA GLU A 106 -11.00 -5.60 -6.69
C GLU A 106 -10.89 -4.93 -8.07
N ASN A 107 -9.74 -5.07 -8.73
CA ASN A 107 -9.46 -4.53 -10.08
C ASN A 107 -9.61 -3.00 -10.19
N LEU A 108 -9.11 -2.25 -9.20
CA LEU A 108 -9.13 -0.78 -9.20
C LEU A 108 -8.30 -0.19 -10.35
N GLY A 109 -8.98 0.40 -11.35
CA GLY A 109 -8.39 1.25 -12.37
C GLY A 109 -8.60 2.72 -12.07
N VAL A 110 -7.53 3.48 -11.83
CA VAL A 110 -7.58 4.92 -11.50
C VAL A 110 -6.45 5.68 -12.18
N THR A 111 -6.67 6.97 -12.44
CA THR A 111 -5.64 7.88 -12.99
C THR A 111 -4.73 8.46 -11.91
N ALA A 112 -5.19 8.47 -10.65
CA ALA A 112 -4.43 9.00 -9.52
C ALA A 112 -4.76 8.26 -8.22
N ILE A 113 -3.73 8.00 -7.41
CA ILE A 113 -3.83 7.54 -6.02
C ILE A 113 -3.05 8.52 -5.15
N GLU A 114 -3.64 8.95 -4.03
CA GLU A 114 -2.99 9.83 -3.05
C GLU A 114 -3.33 9.36 -1.63
N MET A 115 -2.29 8.99 -0.88
CA MET A 115 -2.39 8.66 0.54
C MET A 115 -1.79 9.80 1.35
N LYS A 116 -2.52 10.29 2.34
CA LYS A 116 -2.08 11.34 3.26
C LYS A 116 -1.99 10.82 4.69
N ASP A 117 -1.10 11.42 5.48
CA ASP A 117 -1.13 11.27 6.93
C ASP A 117 -2.24 12.13 7.58
N SER A 118 -2.36 12.04 8.91
CA SER A 118 -3.34 12.79 9.71
C SER A 118 -3.16 14.31 9.64
N SER A 119 -2.00 14.80 9.20
CA SER A 119 -1.73 16.23 8.98
C SER A 119 -2.06 16.68 7.55
N GLY A 120 -2.51 15.78 6.68
CA GLY A 120 -2.82 16.04 5.28
C GLY A 120 -1.60 16.01 4.35
N LYS A 121 -0.42 15.59 4.84
CA LYS A 121 0.79 15.48 4.01
C LYS A 121 0.75 14.18 3.20
N VAL A 122 1.02 14.29 1.90
CA VAL A 122 1.09 13.14 0.99
C VAL A 122 2.29 12.24 1.35
N LEU A 123 2.01 10.96 1.58
CA LEU A 123 2.98 9.90 1.89
C LEU A 123 3.25 9.00 0.68
N PHE A 124 2.19 8.63 -0.05
CA PHE A 124 2.27 7.86 -1.28
C PHE A 124 1.41 8.53 -2.36
N GLN A 125 1.95 8.62 -3.57
CA GLN A 125 1.24 9.16 -4.72
C GLN A 125 1.62 8.41 -5.98
N ALA A 126 0.62 7.98 -6.74
CA ALA A 126 0.77 7.52 -8.12
C ALA A 126 -0.08 8.45 -8.98
N LYS A 127 0.54 9.40 -9.69
CA LYS A 127 -0.15 10.45 -10.45
C LYS A 127 0.79 11.03 -11.51
N ASP A 128 0.22 11.48 -12.63
CA ASP A 128 0.94 12.21 -13.69
C ASP A 128 2.20 11.45 -14.20
N GLY A 129 2.08 10.13 -14.36
CA GLY A 129 3.17 9.27 -14.84
C GLY A 129 4.29 9.01 -13.82
N LYS A 130 4.12 9.39 -12.55
CA LYS A 130 5.11 9.22 -11.49
C LYS A 130 4.54 8.49 -10.28
N VAL A 131 5.40 7.71 -9.63
CA VAL A 131 5.17 7.17 -8.29
C VAL A 131 6.13 7.84 -7.32
N THR A 132 5.61 8.36 -6.21
CA THR A 132 6.40 8.92 -5.11
C THR A 132 5.96 8.27 -3.80
N CYS A 133 6.90 7.67 -3.09
CA CYS A 133 6.71 7.15 -1.74
C CYS A 133 7.69 7.84 -0.79
N ARG A 134 7.19 8.43 0.30
CA ARG A 134 8.02 9.13 1.31
C ARG A 134 8.32 8.26 2.52
N THR A 135 7.54 7.22 2.75
CA THR A 135 7.68 6.28 3.86
C THR A 135 6.97 4.99 3.53
N GLY A 136 7.54 3.88 3.96
CA GLY A 136 6.99 2.54 3.74
C GLY A 136 8.11 1.51 3.76
N ASP A 137 7.75 0.30 4.15
CA ASP A 137 8.61 -0.87 4.00
C ASP A 137 8.19 -1.57 2.70
N PHE A 138 9.18 -1.97 1.92
CA PHE A 138 8.97 -2.74 0.69
C PHE A 138 9.78 -4.02 0.80
N GLU A 139 9.13 -5.16 0.56
CA GLU A 139 9.72 -6.49 0.57
C GLU A 139 9.63 -7.07 -0.85
N ASP A 140 10.62 -7.89 -1.22
CA ASP A 140 10.69 -8.58 -2.52
C ASP A 140 10.62 -7.66 -3.75
N VAL A 141 11.33 -6.51 -3.68
CA VAL A 141 11.35 -5.52 -4.76
C VAL A 141 12.36 -5.88 -5.85
N SER A 142 11.88 -6.05 -7.08
CA SER A 142 12.71 -6.06 -8.28
C SER A 142 12.82 -4.66 -8.88
N VAL A 143 14.04 -4.17 -9.07
CA VAL A 143 14.32 -2.87 -9.72
C VAL A 143 15.08 -3.12 -11.02
N THR A 144 14.55 -2.62 -12.13
CA THR A 144 15.24 -2.59 -13.41
C THR A 144 15.63 -1.14 -13.76
N GLY A 145 16.76 -0.96 -14.44
CA GLY A 145 17.31 0.37 -14.74
C GLY A 145 18.22 0.92 -13.62
N ASN A 146 18.33 2.24 -13.55
CA ASN A 146 19.27 2.90 -12.64
C ASN A 146 18.69 3.09 -11.24
N LEU A 147 19.43 2.69 -10.21
CA LEU A 147 19.12 2.98 -8.82
C LEU A 147 19.97 4.15 -8.31
N THR A 148 19.32 5.27 -7.96
CA THR A 148 19.98 6.42 -7.34
C THR A 148 19.62 6.49 -5.86
N VAL A 149 20.61 6.41 -4.97
CA VAL A 149 20.42 6.42 -3.52
C VAL A 149 21.24 7.54 -2.91
N ALA A 150 20.60 8.41 -2.11
CA ALA A 150 21.30 9.46 -1.38
C ALA A 150 22.07 8.90 -0.15
N GLN A 151 21.45 7.98 0.59
CA GLN A 151 22.07 7.25 1.71
C GLN A 151 21.58 5.82 1.73
N LEU A 152 22.50 4.85 1.79
CA LEU A 152 22.20 3.43 1.91
C LEU A 152 22.58 2.95 3.31
N ARG A 153 21.60 2.47 4.07
CA ARG A 153 21.79 1.91 5.42
C ARG A 153 21.52 0.42 5.36
N TYR A 154 22.45 -0.38 5.85
CA TYR A 154 22.33 -1.83 5.88
C TYR A 154 21.82 -2.29 7.25
N LYS A 155 20.92 -3.28 7.24
CA LYS A 155 20.77 -4.17 8.39
C LYS A 155 21.91 -5.18 8.33
N ALA A 156 22.59 -5.39 9.46
CA ALA A 156 23.72 -6.32 9.54
C ALA A 156 23.31 -7.63 10.21
N ASN A 157 23.99 -8.72 9.85
CA ASN A 157 23.84 -10.05 10.48
C ASN A 157 22.41 -10.60 10.45
N VAL A 158 21.61 -10.23 9.45
CA VAL A 158 20.28 -10.82 9.25
C VAL A 158 20.47 -12.26 8.76
N VAL A 159 19.80 -13.20 9.43
CA VAL A 159 19.80 -14.61 9.10
C VAL A 159 18.37 -15.02 8.73
N THR A 160 18.22 -15.63 7.57
CA THR A 160 16.95 -16.19 7.06
C THR A 160 17.18 -17.66 6.76
N ASP A 161 16.37 -18.54 7.34
CA ASP A 161 16.47 -20.00 7.18
C ASP A 161 17.89 -20.55 7.44
N GLY A 162 18.56 -20.00 8.46
CA GLY A 162 19.93 -20.39 8.85
C GLY A 162 21.05 -19.85 7.97
N LYS A 163 20.74 -19.03 6.96
CA LYS A 163 21.69 -18.47 5.98
C LYS A 163 21.73 -16.95 6.06
N LEU A 164 22.77 -16.34 5.52
CA LEU A 164 22.90 -14.90 5.45
C LEU A 164 21.79 -14.30 4.57
N GLY A 165 20.92 -13.50 5.19
CA GLY A 165 19.83 -12.77 4.53
C GLY A 165 20.12 -11.27 4.32
N CYS A 166 21.40 -10.87 4.33
CA CYS A 166 21.80 -9.48 4.12
C CYS A 166 23.17 -9.35 3.46
N SER A 167 23.51 -8.13 3.00
CA SER A 167 24.80 -7.84 2.36
C SER A 167 25.88 -7.33 3.33
N PHE A 168 25.62 -7.31 4.64
CA PHE A 168 26.56 -6.77 5.61
C PHE A 168 26.67 -7.64 6.86
N VAL A 169 27.88 -8.10 7.15
CA VAL A 169 28.21 -8.91 8.33
C VAL A 169 29.12 -8.10 9.24
N TYR A 170 28.83 -8.08 10.53
CA TYR A 170 29.57 -7.33 11.55
C TYR A 170 29.96 -8.19 12.75
N GLY A 171 31.21 -8.07 13.18
CA GLY A 171 31.74 -8.73 14.37
C GLY A 171 32.21 -10.16 14.13
N SER A 172 32.26 -10.95 15.20
CA SER A 172 32.75 -12.33 15.22
C SER A 172 31.63 -13.36 15.23
N GLY A 173 31.97 -14.62 14.94
CA GLY A 173 31.02 -15.73 14.96
C GLY A 173 31.13 -16.63 13.75
N SER A 174 30.01 -17.22 13.35
CA SER A 174 29.94 -18.05 12.15
C SER A 174 28.70 -17.71 11.34
N CYS A 175 28.84 -17.74 10.02
CA CYS A 175 27.76 -17.40 9.09
C CYS A 175 27.79 -18.33 7.87
N VAL A 176 26.62 -18.79 7.45
CA VAL A 176 26.44 -19.62 6.25
C VAL A 176 26.00 -18.70 5.11
N LEU A 177 26.79 -18.61 4.05
CA LEU A 177 26.41 -17.90 2.83
C LEU A 177 25.50 -18.78 1.96
N PRO A 178 24.45 -18.23 1.35
CA PRO A 178 23.53 -19.01 0.52
C PRO A 178 24.23 -19.52 -0.75
N SER A 179 23.76 -20.66 -1.28
CA SER A 179 24.11 -21.05 -2.64
C SER A 179 23.31 -20.20 -3.64
N LEU A 180 23.98 -19.65 -4.65
CA LEU A 180 23.38 -18.77 -5.66
C LEU A 180 22.96 -19.56 -6.91
N ALA A 181 21.90 -19.12 -7.57
CA ALA A 181 21.44 -19.68 -8.83
C ALA A 181 22.32 -19.23 -10.02
N GLU A 182 22.18 -19.89 -11.17
CA GLU A 182 22.84 -19.46 -12.41
C GLU A 182 22.43 -18.03 -12.78
N GLY A 183 23.42 -17.18 -13.06
CA GLY A 183 23.21 -15.76 -13.38
C GLY A 183 22.97 -14.84 -12.17
N GLU A 184 22.90 -15.40 -10.95
CA GLU A 184 22.78 -14.63 -9.72
C GLU A 184 24.17 -14.21 -9.21
N PHE A 185 24.26 -12.96 -8.74
CA PHE A 185 25.44 -12.41 -8.10
C PHE A 185 25.05 -11.78 -6.77
N MET A 186 25.84 -12.06 -5.73
CA MET A 186 25.62 -11.47 -4.42
C MET A 186 26.90 -10.82 -3.91
N ARG A 187 26.78 -9.56 -3.51
CA ARG A 187 27.85 -8.84 -2.81
C ARG A 187 27.62 -8.90 -1.31
N VAL A 188 28.67 -9.25 -0.57
CA VAL A 188 28.68 -9.28 0.89
C VAL A 188 29.89 -8.50 1.39
N VAL A 189 29.70 -7.66 2.41
CA VAL A 189 30.78 -6.98 3.13
C VAL A 189 30.88 -7.58 4.52
N VAL A 190 32.09 -7.91 4.94
CA VAL A 190 32.39 -8.39 6.30
C VAL A 190 33.25 -7.34 6.99
N PHE A 191 32.76 -6.83 8.11
CA PHE A 191 33.48 -5.86 8.93
C PHE A 191 33.67 -6.43 10.35
N ASN A 192 34.86 -6.94 10.61
CA ASN A 192 35.25 -7.50 11.91
C ASN A 192 36.59 -6.90 12.38
N PRO A 193 36.62 -5.61 12.78
CA PRO A 193 37.84 -4.94 13.21
C PRO A 193 38.41 -5.53 14.50
N GLN A 194 39.73 -5.63 14.62
CA GLN A 194 40.41 -6.08 15.84
C GLN A 194 40.46 -4.95 16.88
N ILE A 195 39.34 -4.71 17.56
CA ILE A 195 39.26 -3.63 18.56
C ILE A 195 39.95 -4.03 19.88
N THR A 196 40.04 -5.33 20.16
CA THR A 196 40.65 -5.86 21.39
C THR A 196 41.77 -6.82 21.06
N LYS A 197 42.69 -7.06 22.01
CA LYS A 197 43.76 -8.07 21.87
C LYS A 197 43.23 -9.52 21.78
N THR A 198 41.92 -9.72 21.96
CA THR A 198 41.29 -11.03 21.89
C THR A 198 40.96 -11.36 20.44
N TYR A 199 41.53 -12.44 19.94
CA TYR A 199 41.28 -12.94 18.59
C TYR A 199 39.85 -13.51 18.50
N MET A 200 38.96 -12.76 17.84
CA MET A 200 37.56 -13.16 17.63
C MET A 200 37.23 -13.09 16.13
N PRO A 201 37.42 -14.18 15.37
CA PRO A 201 37.21 -14.16 13.93
C PRO A 201 35.74 -14.34 13.53
N MET A 202 35.44 -14.00 12.28
CA MET A 202 34.21 -14.38 11.57
C MET A 202 34.51 -15.57 10.67
N THR A 203 33.87 -16.71 10.91
CA THR A 203 33.97 -17.89 10.05
C THR A 203 32.84 -17.88 9.04
N LEU A 204 33.17 -17.96 7.75
CA LEU A 204 32.18 -18.12 6.69
C LEU A 204 32.25 -19.53 6.11
N THR A 205 31.09 -20.12 5.89
CA THR A 205 30.93 -21.39 5.16
C THR A 205 29.88 -21.21 4.07
N GLY A 206 29.95 -22.00 3.01
CA GLY A 206 28.85 -22.09 2.04
C GLY A 206 27.72 -22.97 2.55
N GLU A 207 26.53 -22.80 1.98
CA GLU A 207 25.37 -23.65 2.23
C GLU A 207 25.61 -25.07 1.72
N SER A 208 26.18 -25.18 0.52
CA SER A 208 26.47 -26.46 -0.12
C SER A 208 27.90 -26.91 0.15
N PRO A 209 28.15 -28.23 0.34
CA PRO A 209 29.51 -28.79 0.36
C PRO A 209 30.30 -28.56 -0.94
N ALA A 210 29.65 -28.13 -2.01
CA ALA A 210 30.29 -27.78 -3.27
C ALA A 210 30.62 -26.28 -3.39
N ASP A 211 30.14 -25.43 -2.48
CA ASP A 211 30.46 -24.01 -2.45
C ASP A 211 31.91 -23.80 -2.01
N ARG A 212 32.58 -22.83 -2.62
CA ARG A 212 34.02 -22.60 -2.46
C ARG A 212 34.30 -21.12 -2.22
N PHE A 213 35.40 -20.86 -1.55
CA PHE A 213 35.95 -19.54 -1.33
C PHE A 213 37.31 -19.44 -2.01
N LEU A 214 37.61 -18.30 -2.60
CA LEU A 214 38.90 -18.06 -3.24
C LEU A 214 39.30 -16.59 -3.04
N SER A 215 40.50 -16.38 -2.52
CA SER A 215 41.03 -15.01 -2.40
C SER A 215 41.34 -14.44 -3.79
N GLU A 216 41.25 -13.13 -3.96
CA GLU A 216 41.57 -12.46 -5.24
C GLU A 216 42.96 -12.84 -5.78
N SER A 217 43.93 -13.07 -4.90
CA SER A 217 45.29 -13.46 -5.28
C SER A 217 45.50 -14.97 -5.42
N GLY A 218 44.47 -15.79 -5.17
CA GLY A 218 44.56 -17.25 -5.18
C GLY A 218 44.45 -17.86 -6.58
N ASP A 219 45.13 -18.99 -6.77
CA ASP A 219 44.98 -19.83 -7.97
C ASP A 219 43.69 -20.65 -7.89
N TYR A 220 42.86 -20.53 -8.91
CA TYR A 220 41.56 -21.21 -8.96
C TYR A 220 41.66 -22.73 -8.77
N PHE A 221 42.72 -23.41 -9.20
CA PHE A 221 42.79 -24.87 -9.12
C PHE A 221 43.38 -25.39 -7.82
N ARG A 222 44.01 -24.53 -7.01
CA ARG A 222 44.82 -24.94 -5.86
C ARG A 222 44.35 -24.34 -4.55
N ASP A 223 43.85 -23.11 -4.58
CA ASP A 223 43.66 -22.27 -3.40
C ASP A 223 42.18 -22.12 -3.01
N GLN A 224 41.31 -23.00 -3.52
CA GLN A 224 39.90 -23.02 -3.15
C GLN A 224 39.70 -23.61 -1.76
N GLU A 225 38.97 -22.90 -0.91
CA GLU A 225 38.65 -23.31 0.45
C GLU A 225 37.15 -23.63 0.60
N THR A 226 36.79 -24.53 1.52
CA THR A 226 35.38 -24.81 1.86
C THR A 226 34.83 -23.89 2.94
N SER A 227 35.71 -23.14 3.59
CA SER A 227 35.41 -22.20 4.68
C SER A 227 36.56 -21.22 4.85
N ILE A 228 36.27 -19.98 5.22
CA ILE A 228 37.29 -18.95 5.49
C ILE A 228 37.12 -18.35 6.87
N VAL A 229 38.22 -17.89 7.47
CA VAL A 229 38.26 -17.26 8.79
C VAL A 229 38.75 -15.83 8.62
N LEU A 230 37.88 -14.85 8.88
CA LEU A 230 38.10 -13.45 8.55
C LEU A 230 38.24 -12.58 9.79
N VAL A 231 39.28 -11.74 9.73
CA VAL A 231 39.58 -10.69 10.71
C VAL A 231 39.99 -9.42 9.96
N GLY A 232 39.26 -8.34 10.19
CA GLY A 232 39.41 -7.07 9.45
C GLY A 232 38.22 -6.74 8.56
N TRP A 233 38.48 -6.01 7.47
CA TRP A 233 37.46 -5.59 6.52
C TRP A 233 37.63 -6.30 5.18
N TYR A 234 36.63 -7.08 4.78
CA TYR A 234 36.59 -7.83 3.52
C TYR A 234 35.35 -7.52 2.72
N GLU A 235 35.48 -7.74 1.42
CA GLU A 235 34.40 -7.77 0.46
C GLU A 235 34.41 -9.11 -0.27
N LEU A 236 33.21 -9.64 -0.48
CA LEU A 236 32.99 -10.88 -1.21
C LEU A 236 32.00 -10.64 -2.34
N ILE A 237 32.23 -11.31 -3.47
CA ILE A 237 31.28 -11.44 -4.56
C ILE A 237 31.09 -12.93 -4.84
N GLY A 238 29.86 -13.40 -4.66
CA GLY A 238 29.43 -14.75 -4.98
C GLY A 238 28.82 -14.83 -6.36
N TYR A 239 29.06 -15.94 -7.05
CA TYR A 239 28.34 -16.33 -8.27
C TYR A 239 28.34 -17.85 -8.42
N ASN A 240 27.37 -18.40 -9.16
CA ASN A 240 27.34 -19.82 -9.48
C ASN A 240 28.35 -20.16 -10.60
N ASN A 241 29.21 -21.15 -10.37
CA ASN A 241 30.25 -21.57 -11.33
C ASN A 241 29.96 -22.93 -12.01
N GLY A 242 28.71 -23.41 -11.96
CA GLY A 242 28.27 -24.69 -12.52
C GLY A 242 28.51 -25.91 -11.61
N GLY A 243 29.33 -25.78 -10.56
CA GLY A 243 29.56 -26.83 -9.56
C GLY A 243 29.08 -26.46 -8.15
N GLY A 244 28.78 -25.19 -7.91
CA GLY A 244 28.39 -24.60 -6.63
C GLY A 244 28.53 -23.08 -6.72
N THR A 245 28.50 -22.40 -5.59
CA THR A 245 28.79 -20.97 -5.51
C THR A 245 30.26 -20.77 -5.22
N LEU A 246 30.93 -19.99 -6.06
CA LEU A 246 32.26 -19.49 -5.77
C LEU A 246 32.15 -18.09 -5.17
N TRP A 247 32.66 -17.94 -3.96
CA TRP A 247 32.80 -16.66 -3.26
C TRP A 247 34.22 -16.14 -3.42
N LEU A 248 34.38 -15.17 -4.33
CA LEU A 248 35.64 -14.43 -4.46
C LEU A 248 35.72 -13.39 -3.35
N TYR A 249 36.86 -13.28 -2.68
CA TYR A 249 37.03 -12.30 -1.60
C TYR A 249 38.35 -11.55 -1.65
N GLN A 250 38.30 -10.30 -1.21
CA GLN A 250 39.45 -9.42 -1.07
C GLN A 250 39.40 -8.68 0.27
N THR A 251 40.56 -8.28 0.79
CA THR A 251 40.61 -7.34 1.90
C THR A 251 40.48 -5.92 1.36
N ILE A 252 39.56 -5.12 1.94
CA ILE A 252 39.45 -3.70 1.60
C ILE A 252 40.53 -2.90 2.34
N ARG A 253 40.87 -3.32 3.56
CA ARG A 253 41.88 -2.67 4.38
C ARG A 253 42.42 -3.64 5.43
N SER A 254 43.73 -3.82 5.45
CA SER A 254 44.43 -4.82 6.27
C SER A 254 44.96 -4.30 7.62
N ASP A 255 44.85 -3.00 7.92
CA ASP A 255 45.53 -2.32 9.03
C ASP A 255 44.61 -1.70 10.12
N MET A 256 43.44 -2.31 10.42
CA MET A 256 42.57 -1.86 11.54
C MET A 256 42.60 -2.75 12.76
#